data_AF-A0A9J6EHM1-F1
#
_entry.id   AF-A0A9J6EHM1-F1
#
_cell.length_a   1.000
_cell.length_b   1.000
_cell.length_c   1.000
_cell.angle_alpha   90.00
_cell.angle_beta   90.00
_cell.angle_gamma   90.00
#
_symmetry.space_group_name_H-M   'P 1'
#
loop_
_entity.id
_entity.type
_entity.pdbx_description
1 polymer ?
#
loop_
_entity_poly.entity_id
_entity_poly.type
_entity_poly.pdbx_seq_one_letter_code
_entity_poly.pdbx_strand_id
1 'polypeptide(L)'
;MAQRFLDSGFMLRQQERGYGPEHVKLHMTIMNTRLREKRFAVVNTTLPPTRKPRNSFDARTIMKHNHDFSFGRVHNPSINVVDPNNCEKDRFYKKIAKLALPKLLQTQQQ
;
A
#
# COMPACT_ATOMS: atom_id res chain seq x y z
N MET A 1 3.07 5.86 -17.42
CA MET A 1 1.86 6.06 -16.59
C MET A 1 2.12 7.00 -15.42
N ALA A 2 3.05 6.70 -14.50
CA ALA A 2 3.37 7.57 -13.36
C ALA A 2 3.74 9.02 -13.76
N GLN A 3 4.46 9.20 -14.87
CA GLN A 3 4.81 10.51 -15.41
C GLN A 3 3.59 11.42 -15.65
N ARG A 4 2.49 10.87 -16.18
CA ARG A 4 1.26 11.63 -16.41
C ARG A 4 0.61 12.11 -15.12
N PHE A 5 0.74 11.34 -14.03
CA PHE A 5 0.25 11.76 -12.70
C PHE A 5 1.14 12.85 -12.09
N LEU A 6 2.44 12.82 -12.36
CA LEU A 6 3.35 13.91 -11.96
C LEU A 6 3.03 15.19 -12.72
N ASP A 7 2.84 15.09 -14.03
CA ASP A 7 2.62 16.25 -14.91
C ASP A 7 1.24 16.89 -14.68
N SER A 8 0.27 16.12 -14.19
CA SER A 8 -1.06 16.60 -13.81
C SER A 8 -1.16 17.08 -12.35
N GLY A 9 -0.06 17.05 -11.59
CA GLY A 9 -0.02 17.49 -10.20
C GLY A 9 -0.66 16.52 -9.19
N PHE A 10 -1.15 15.36 -9.64
CA PHE A 10 -1.69 14.31 -8.76
C PHE A 10 -0.61 13.54 -7.98
N MET A 11 0.65 13.65 -8.40
CA MET A 11 1.80 13.18 -7.65
C MET A 11 2.83 14.31 -7.51
N LEU A 12 3.27 14.58 -6.29
CA LEU A 12 4.31 15.57 -6.03
C LEU A 12 5.69 14.98 -6.42
N ARG A 13 6.44 15.67 -7.27
CA ARG A 13 7.87 15.41 -7.46
C ARG A 13 8.59 15.93 -6.21
N GLN A 14 9.02 15.04 -5.31
CA GLN A 14 9.73 15.44 -4.10
C GLN A 14 11.24 15.26 -4.31
N GLN A 15 11.98 16.38 -4.31
CA GLN A 15 13.40 16.42 -4.71
C GLN A 15 14.40 16.04 -3.60
N GLU A 16 14.01 15.89 -2.33
CA GLU A 16 15.00 15.91 -1.24
C GLU A 16 14.97 14.77 -0.20
N ARG A 17 14.13 13.73 -0.29
CA ARG A 17 14.04 12.73 0.81
C ARG A 17 13.95 11.25 0.44
N GLY A 18 14.37 10.83 -0.76
CA GLY A 18 14.30 9.41 -1.15
C GLY A 18 12.86 8.86 -1.22
N TYR A 19 11.90 9.78 -1.38
CA TYR A 19 10.51 9.48 -1.64
C TYR A 19 10.12 10.23 -2.91
N GLY A 20 9.67 9.48 -3.91
CA GLY A 20 9.29 9.97 -5.22
C GLY A 20 8.75 8.83 -6.09
N PRO A 21 8.27 9.11 -7.31
CA PRO A 21 7.73 8.10 -8.22
C PRO A 21 8.73 6.97 -8.50
N GLU A 22 10.02 7.29 -8.52
CA GLU A 22 11.13 6.34 -8.65
C GLU A 22 11.34 5.44 -7.42
N HIS A 23 10.73 5.78 -6.28
CA HIS A 23 10.81 5.03 -5.02
C HIS A 23 9.50 4.26 -4.69
N VAL A 24 8.56 4.15 -5.64
CA VAL A 24 7.29 3.45 -5.41
C VAL A 24 7.53 1.94 -5.34
N LYS A 25 7.40 1.37 -4.14
CA LYS A 25 7.42 -0.08 -3.93
C LYS A 25 6.01 -0.67 -4.07
N LEU A 26 5.80 -1.43 -5.14
CA LEU A 26 4.60 -2.26 -5.32
C LEU A 26 4.57 -3.36 -4.25
N HIS A 27 3.46 -3.45 -3.52
CA HIS A 27 3.24 -4.47 -2.50
C HIS A 27 1.74 -4.75 -2.35
N MET A 28 1.40 -5.93 -1.86
CA MET A 28 0.04 -6.27 -1.43
C MET A 28 -0.03 -6.25 0.10
N THR A 29 -0.91 -5.43 0.65
CA THR A 29 -1.11 -5.40 2.11
C THR A 29 -2.07 -6.52 2.52
N ILE A 30 -1.56 -7.51 3.24
CA ILE A 30 -2.39 -8.60 3.82
C ILE A 30 -2.94 -8.16 5.18
N MET A 31 -2.11 -7.52 5.99
CA MET A 31 -2.47 -6.98 7.31
C MET A 31 -1.83 -5.61 7.47
N ASN A 32 -2.62 -4.61 7.85
CA ASN A 32 -2.12 -3.27 8.16
C ASN A 32 -2.04 -3.10 9.68
N THR A 33 -0.86 -2.80 10.19
CA THR A 33 -0.61 -2.52 11.62
C THR A 33 -0.97 -1.08 11.99
N ARG A 34 -1.96 -0.42 11.37
CA ARG A 34 -2.44 0.93 11.74
C ARG A 34 -3.07 0.97 13.15
N LEU A 35 -2.23 0.71 14.14
CA LEU A 35 -2.12 1.29 15.47
C LEU A 35 -0.88 2.19 15.41
N ARG A 36 -1.06 3.50 15.62
CA ARG A 36 0.06 4.44 15.70
C ARG A 36 0.81 4.24 17.02
N GLU A 37 2.07 3.83 16.97
CA GLU A 37 3.05 4.17 18.01
C GLU A 37 4.09 5.13 17.44
N LYS A 38 4.13 6.35 17.98
CA LYS A 38 5.33 7.19 17.96
C LYS A 38 6.33 6.51 18.90
N ARG A 39 7.25 5.71 18.38
CA ARG A 39 8.42 5.24 19.13
C ARG A 39 9.68 5.39 18.31
N PHE A 40 10.13 6.63 18.20
CA PHE A 40 11.56 6.97 18.22
C PHE A 40 11.70 8.36 18.86
N ALA A 41 11.75 8.41 20.19
CA ALA A 41 12.38 9.50 20.93
C ALA A 41 12.97 8.91 22.21
N VAL A 42 14.29 9.02 22.33
CA VAL A 42 15.18 8.35 23.29
C VAL A 42 15.26 9.16 24.60
N VAL A 43 14.18 9.78 25.08
CA VAL A 43 14.28 10.78 26.17
C VAL A 43 13.24 10.58 27.28
N ASN A 44 13.76 10.29 28.49
CA ASN A 44 13.22 10.36 29.86
C ASN A 44 11.71 10.10 30.09
N THR A 45 11.43 8.90 30.61
CA THR A 45 10.10 8.35 30.94
C THR A 45 9.64 8.62 32.39
N THR A 46 9.60 9.87 32.85
CA THR A 46 9.01 10.20 34.17
C THR A 46 7.52 10.57 34.12
N LEU A 47 6.93 10.73 32.94
CA LEU A 47 5.51 11.02 32.78
C LEU A 47 4.72 9.79 32.35
N PRO A 48 3.60 9.44 33.03
CA PRO A 48 2.76 8.33 32.61
C PRO A 48 2.13 8.65 31.24
N PRO A 49 2.08 7.68 30.32
CA PRO A 49 1.55 7.88 28.98
C PRO A 49 0.07 8.27 29.03
N THR A 50 -0.28 9.41 28.42
CA THR A 50 -1.63 10.01 28.45
C THR A 50 -2.70 9.17 27.75
N ARG A 51 -2.33 8.07 27.09
CA ARG A 51 -3.25 7.15 26.39
C ARG A 51 -2.83 5.70 26.62
N LYS A 52 -3.81 4.84 26.90
CA LYS A 52 -3.61 3.38 27.03
C LYS A 52 -2.85 2.88 25.79
N PRO A 53 -1.68 2.22 25.95
CA PRO A 53 -1.03 1.55 24.82
C PRO A 53 -2.00 0.49 24.29
N ARG A 54 -2.25 0.52 22.99
CA ARG A 54 -3.14 -0.46 22.36
C ARG A 54 -2.28 -1.65 21.91
N ASN A 55 -2.73 -2.88 22.21
CA ASN A 55 -2.02 -4.10 21.83
C ASN A 55 -1.80 -4.16 20.31
N SER A 56 -0.55 -4.10 19.88
CA SER A 56 -0.16 -4.33 18.48
C SER A 56 -0.16 -5.83 18.17
N PHE A 57 -0.63 -6.20 16.98
CA PHE A 57 -0.59 -7.56 16.49
C PHE A 57 0.85 -7.96 16.12
N ASP A 58 1.39 -9.02 16.74
CA ASP A 58 2.69 -9.57 16.37
C ASP A 58 2.55 -10.61 15.26
N ALA A 59 2.86 -10.20 14.03
CA ALA A 59 2.77 -11.05 12.85
C ALA A 59 4.03 -11.91 12.61
N ARG A 60 5.07 -11.84 13.45
CA ARG A 60 6.38 -12.46 13.15
C ARG A 60 6.29 -13.96 12.90
N THR A 61 5.51 -14.69 13.68
CA THR A 61 5.33 -16.14 13.52
C THR A 61 4.66 -16.49 12.19
N ILE A 62 3.64 -15.72 11.80
CA ILE A 62 2.94 -15.91 10.51
C ILE A 62 3.89 -15.64 9.34
N MET A 63 4.67 -14.56 9.42
CA MET A 63 5.64 -14.21 8.39
C MET A 63 6.76 -15.26 8.28
N LYS A 64 7.25 -15.82 9.40
CA LYS A 64 8.24 -16.89 9.39
C LYS A 64 7.71 -18.16 8.73
N HIS A 65 6.48 -18.55 9.04
CA HIS A 65 5.88 -19.77 8.50
C HIS A 65 5.58 -19.67 7.00
N ASN A 66 5.25 -18.47 6.52
CA ASN A 66 4.85 -18.24 5.13
C ASN A 66 5.90 -17.47 4.32
N HIS A 67 7.16 -17.44 4.78
CA HIS A 67 8.23 -16.66 4.15
C HIS A 67 8.40 -17.01 2.67
N ASP A 68 8.36 -18.30 2.34
CA ASP A 68 8.57 -18.82 0.99
C ASP A 68 7.25 -19.18 0.29
N PHE A 69 6.12 -18.73 0.83
CA PHE A 69 4.82 -19.05 0.24
C PHE A 69 4.62 -18.30 -1.08
N SER A 70 4.36 -19.06 -2.15
CA SER A 70 4.06 -18.50 -3.46
C SER A 70 2.57 -18.23 -3.61
N PHE A 71 2.17 -16.95 -3.59
CA PHE A 71 0.79 -16.52 -3.87
C PHE A 71 0.37 -16.67 -5.34
N GLY A 72 1.29 -17.09 -6.20
CA GLY A 72 1.05 -17.22 -7.63
C GLY A 72 1.22 -15.91 -8.40
N ARG A 73 0.78 -15.92 -9.66
CA ARG A 73 0.88 -14.79 -10.60
C ARG A 73 -0.51 -14.22 -10.87
N VAL A 74 -0.62 -12.89 -10.87
CA VAL A 74 -1.89 -12.19 -11.14
C VAL A 74 -1.71 -11.30 -12.36
N HIS A 75 -2.64 -11.42 -13.31
CA HIS A 75 -2.81 -10.43 -14.37
C HIS A 75 -3.81 -9.38 -13.91
N ASN A 76 -3.41 -8.10 -13.93
CA ASN A 76 -4.30 -7.01 -13.58
C ASN A 76 -4.97 -6.43 -14.84
N PRO A 77 -6.29 -6.62 -15.05
CA PRO A 77 -6.99 -6.16 -16.25
C PRO A 77 -7.34 -4.67 -16.20
N SER A 78 -7.20 -4.00 -15.05
CA SER A 78 -7.61 -2.60 -14.89
C SER A 78 -6.95 -1.88 -13.73
N ILE A 79 -6.81 -0.57 -13.83
CA ILE A 79 -6.43 0.31 -12.73
C ILE A 79 -7.67 1.09 -12.30
N ASN A 80 -7.94 1.16 -11.00
CA ASN A 80 -9.06 1.94 -10.46
C ASN A 80 -8.53 3.15 -9.68
N VAL A 81 -9.23 4.28 -9.78
CA VAL A 81 -9.13 5.40 -8.84
C VAL A 81 -10.24 5.21 -7.82
N VAL A 82 -9.92 5.21 -6.53
CA VAL A 82 -10.86 4.87 -5.46
C VAL A 82 -10.87 5.92 -4.35
N ASP A 83 -12.00 6.04 -3.65
CA ASP A 83 -12.11 6.78 -2.40
C ASP A 83 -11.75 5.86 -1.23
N PRO A 84 -10.63 6.10 -0.51
CA PRO A 84 -10.20 5.24 0.58
C PRO A 84 -11.08 5.32 1.83
N ASN A 85 -11.99 6.31 1.92
CA ASN A 85 -12.83 6.52 3.10
C ASN A 85 -14.27 5.99 2.93
N ASN A 86 -14.59 5.45 1.76
CA ASN A 86 -15.93 5.00 1.43
C ASN A 86 -15.89 3.62 0.75
N CYS A 87 -16.95 2.84 0.93
CA CYS A 87 -17.07 1.50 0.39
C CYS A 87 -18.35 1.35 -0.44
N GLU A 88 -18.27 0.54 -1.50
CA GLU A 88 -19.43 0.01 -2.21
C GLU A 88 -20.20 -1.01 -1.35
N LYS A 89 -21.38 -1.42 -1.85
CA LYS A 89 -22.20 -2.45 -1.19
C LYS A 89 -21.48 -3.79 -0.99
N ASP A 90 -20.49 -4.10 -1.82
CA ASP A 90 -19.67 -5.31 -1.75
C ASP A 90 -18.49 -5.21 -0.75
N ARG A 91 -18.39 -4.08 -0.02
CA ARG A 91 -17.32 -3.76 0.95
C ARG A 91 -15.95 -3.49 0.32
N PHE A 92 -15.86 -3.35 -1.01
CA PHE A 92 -14.66 -2.80 -1.65
C PHE A 92 -14.66 -1.28 -1.60
N TYR A 93 -13.49 -0.66 -1.74
CA TYR A 93 -13.38 0.79 -1.84
C TYR A 93 -14.26 1.34 -2.96
N LYS A 94 -14.93 2.46 -2.69
CA LYS A 94 -15.78 3.14 -3.67
C LYS A 94 -14.97 3.53 -4.90
N LYS A 95 -15.39 3.10 -6.09
CA LYS A 95 -14.69 3.38 -7.35
C LYS A 95 -15.11 4.76 -7.87
N ILE A 96 -14.13 5.62 -8.12
CA ILE A 96 -14.32 6.94 -8.73
C ILE A 96 -14.16 6.83 -10.26
N ALA A 97 -13.12 6.10 -10.70
CA ALA A 97 -12.85 5.89 -12.12
C ALA A 97 -12.16 4.54 -12.34
N LYS A 98 -12.24 4.03 -13.58
CA LYS A 98 -11.61 2.78 -14.00
C LYS A 98 -10.93 2.96 -15.36
N LEU A 99 -9.69 2.53 -15.45
CA LEU A 99 -8.93 2.42 -16.69
C LEU A 99 -8.74 0.93 -17.01
N ALA A 100 -9.29 0.47 -18.13
CA ALA A 100 -9.00 -0.87 -18.63
C ALA A 100 -7.57 -0.91 -19.18
N LEU A 101 -6.81 -1.96 -18.82
CA LEU A 101 -5.50 -2.22 -19.39
C LEU A 101 -5.66 -3.13 -20.61
N PRO A 102 -4.90 -2.89 -21.69
CA PRO A 102 -4.96 -3.75 -22.86
C PRO A 102 -4.53 -5.18 -22.47
N LYS A 103 -5.24 -6.19 -22.98
CA LYS A 103 -4.77 -7.57 -22.87
C LYS A 103 -3.45 -7.66 -23.62
N LEU A 104 -2.39 -8.12 -22.94
CA LEU A 104 -1.17 -8.53 -23.63
C LEU A 104 -1.57 -9.59 -24.65
N LEU A 105 -1.48 -9.24 -25.93
CA LEU A 105 -1.54 -10.22 -27.01
C LEU A 105 -0.37 -11.17 -26.75
N GLN A 106 -0.67 -12.38 -26.29
CA GLN A 106 0.32 -13.45 -26.26
C GLN A 106 0.63 -13.76 -27.71
N THR A 107 1.76 -13.26 -28.22
CA THR A 107 2.34 -13.73 -29.46
C THR A 107 2.70 -15.20 -29.23
N GLN A 108 1.79 -16.10 -29.61
CA GLN A 108 2.11 -17.52 -29.74
C GLN A 108 3.10 -17.63 -30.90
N GLN A 109 4.39 -17.74 -30.59
CA GLN A 109 5.36 -18.25 -31.55
C GLN A 109 5.15 -19.76 -31.60
N GLN A 110 4.72 -20.24 -32.77
CA GLN A 110 4.73 -21.64 -33.17
C GLN A 110 6.17 -22.11 -33.40
#